data_AF-A0A3B0UXY5-F1
#
_entry.id   AF-A0A3B0UXY5-F1
#
_cell.length_a   1.000
_cell.length_b   1.000
_cell.length_c   1.000
_cell.angle_alpha   90.00
_cell.angle_beta   90.00
_cell.angle_gamma   90.00
#
_symmetry.space_group_name_H-M   'P 1'
#
loop_
_entity.id
_entity.type
_entity.pdbx_description
1 polymer ?
#
loop_
_entity_poly.entity_id
_entity_poly.type
_entity_poly.pdbx_seq_one_letter_code
_entity_poly.pdbx_strand_id
1 'polypeptide(L)' 'QKLMPFIVTDEHNHEVTNKYFKIDGNKVVCNSSFVPSMITQDIKAIRGDCLCYIMQPIEVK' A
#
# COMPACT_ATOMS: atom_id res chain seq x y z
N GLN A 1 -0.67 -21.06 2.65
CA GLN A 1 -0.09 -19.76 2.25
C GLN A 1 -1.01 -18.67 2.76
N LYS A 2 -0.49 -17.59 3.34
CA LYS A 2 -1.34 -16.45 3.70
C LYS A 2 -1.55 -15.57 2.49
N LEU A 3 -2.77 -15.11 2.30
CA LEU A 3 -3.15 -14.17 1.25
C LEU A 3 -2.94 -12.74 1.74
N MET A 4 -2.50 -11.84 0.86
CA MET A 4 -2.46 -10.41 1.18
C MET A 4 -3.88 -9.90 1.40
N PRO A 5 -4.16 -9.11 2.46
CA PRO A 5 -5.51 -8.63 2.76
C PRO A 5 -5.97 -7.46 1.88
N PHE A 6 -5.08 -6.93 1.03
CA PHE A 6 -5.33 -5.83 0.12
C PHE A 6 -4.49 -5.99 -1.14
N ILE A 7 -4.81 -5.20 -2.17
CA ILE A 7 -4.00 -5.04 -3.38
C ILE A 7 -3.41 -3.64 -3.42
N VAL A 8 -2.28 -3.49 -4.10
CA VAL A 8 -1.73 -2.18 -4.45
C VAL A 8 -1.68 -2.08 -5.95
N THR A 9 -2.22 -0.99 -6.51
CA THR A 9 -2.18 -0.72 -7.94
C THR A 9 -1.44 0.56 -8.24
N ASP A 10 -0.82 0.65 -9.42
CA ASP A 10 -0.33 1.90 -9.98
C ASP A 10 -1.47 2.72 -10.63
N GLU A 11 -1.16 3.89 -11.18
CA GLU A 11 -2.09 4.78 -11.87
C GLU A 11 -2.73 4.17 -13.13
N HIS A 12 -2.16 3.07 -13.64
CA HIS A 12 -2.66 2.32 -14.79
C HIS A 12 -3.43 1.05 -14.39
N ASN A 13 -3.72 0.87 -13.10
CA ASN A 13 -4.36 -0.32 -12.50
C ASN A 13 -3.52 -1.61 -12.58
N HIS A 14 -2.21 -1.52 -12.79
CA HIS A 14 -1.35 -2.72 -12.70
C HIS A 14 -1.09 -3.08 -11.23
N GLU A 15 -1.20 -4.36 -10.91
CA GLU A 15 -0.89 -4.84 -9.57
C GLU A 15 0.61 -4.73 -9.26
N VAL A 16 0.93 -3.98 -8.21
CA VAL A 16 2.29 -3.75 -7.70
C VAL A 16 2.42 -4.15 -6.22
N THR A 17 1.49 -4.96 -5.70
CA THR A 17 1.45 -5.40 -4.29
C THR A 17 2.80 -5.92 -3.79
N ASN A 18 3.42 -6.85 -4.52
CA ASN A 18 4.68 -7.48 -4.13
C ASN A 18 5.89 -6.54 -4.19
N LYS A 19 5.78 -5.40 -4.90
CA LYS A 19 6.82 -4.36 -4.93
C LYS A 19 6.88 -3.59 -3.60
N TYR A 20 5.74 -3.44 -2.92
CA TYR A 20 5.62 -2.61 -1.73
C TYR A 20 5.43 -3.41 -0.44
N PHE A 21 4.78 -4.57 -0.50
CA PHE A 21 4.45 -5.36 0.68
C PHE A 21 4.75 -6.84 0.50
N LYS A 22 5.03 -7.49 1.63
CA LYS A 22 5.09 -8.94 1.75
C LYS A 22 4.50 -9.38 3.09
N ILE A 23 4.15 -10.66 3.18
CA ILE A 23 3.73 -11.26 4.44
C ILE A 23 4.94 -11.92 5.09
N ASP A 24 5.23 -11.52 6.33
CA ASP A 24 6.24 -12.15 7.19
C ASP A 24 5.54 -12.69 8.44
N GLY A 25 5.33 -14.01 8.47
CA GLY A 25 4.57 -14.71 9.51
C GLY A 25 3.12 -14.21 9.65
N ASN A 26 2.86 -13.44 10.71
CA ASN A 26 1.54 -12.85 11.01
C ASN A 26 1.44 -11.35 10.70
N LYS A 27 2.45 -10.77 10.05
CA LYS A 27 2.52 -9.34 9.78
C LYS A 27 2.60 -9.07 8.29
N VAL A 28 1.96 -7.98 7.87
CA VAL A 28 2.26 -7.34 6.60
C VAL A 28 3.42 -6.37 6.85
N VAL A 29 4.49 -6.51 6.08
CA VAL A 29 5.69 -5.69 6.22
C VAL A 29 6.01 -4.99 4.90
N CYS A 30 6.61 -3.81 4.99
CA CYS A 30 7.05 -3.06 3.82
C CYS A 30 8.26 -3.76 3.19
N ASN A 31 8.24 -3.91 1.87
CA ASN A 31 9.34 -4.48 1.09
C ASN A 31 10.18 -3.39 0.39
N SER A 32 9.71 -2.14 0.40
CA SER A 32 10.40 -0.97 -0.12
C SER A 32 10.05 0.27 0.71
N SER A 33 10.83 1.34 0.55
CA SER A 33 10.60 2.62 1.23
C SER A 33 9.63 3.48 0.42
N PHE A 34 8.65 4.07 1.08
CA PHE A 34 7.64 4.92 0.47
C PHE A 34 7.03 5.87 1.51
N VAL A 35 6.32 6.88 1.05
CA VAL A 35 5.57 7.81 1.91
C VAL A 35 4.08 7.53 1.77
N PRO A 36 3.37 7.16 2.86
CA PRO A 36 1.92 7.07 2.82
C PRO A 36 1.32 8.48 2.78
N SER A 37 0.31 8.68 1.93
CA SER A 37 -0.46 9.92 1.84
C SER A 37 -1.95 9.62 1.99
N MET A 38 -2.68 10.54 2.61
CA MET A 38 -4.13 10.44 2.84
C MET A 38 -4.54 9.12 3.52
N ILE A 39 -3.74 8.64 4.48
CA ILE A 39 -4.07 7.43 5.24
C ILE A 39 -5.28 7.68 6.14
N THR A 40 -6.25 6.77 6.09
CA THR A 40 -7.46 6.82 6.94
C THR A 40 -7.65 5.53 7.70
N GLN A 41 -8.31 5.61 8.86
CA GLN A 41 -8.74 4.45 9.65
C GLN A 41 -10.26 4.20 9.55
N ASP A 42 -10.99 5.05 8.81
CA ASP A 42 -12.43 4.89 8.63
C ASP A 42 -12.72 3.79 7.59
N ILE A 43 -13.21 2.65 8.06
CA ILE A 43 -13.55 1.48 7.23
C ILE A 43 -14.57 1.83 6.13
N LYS A 44 -15.50 2.75 6.37
CA LYS A 44 -16.49 3.17 5.36
C LYS A 44 -15.82 3.93 4.22
N ALA A 45 -14.89 4.83 4.54
CA ALA A 45 -14.11 5.55 3.54
C ALA A 45 -13.22 4.60 2.74
N ILE A 46 -12.51 3.68 3.42
CA ILE A 46 -11.60 2.71 2.79
C ILE A 46 -12.33 1.83 1.76
N ARG A 47 -13.56 1.40 2.07
CA ARG A 47 -14.35 0.56 1.17
C ARG A 47 -14.92 1.31 -0.03
N GLY A 48 -15.08 2.62 0.07
CA GLY A 48 -15.55 3.47 -1.02
C GLY A 48 -14.43 3.94 -1.95
N ASP A 49 -13.20 3.97 -1.46
CA ASP A 49 -12.01 4.38 -2.20
C ASP A 49 -10.82 3.45 -1.86
N CYS A 50 -9.88 3.91 -1.02
CA CYS A 50 -8.68 3.16 -0.66
C CYS A 50 -8.22 3.44 0.78
N LEU A 51 -7.27 2.64 1.28
CA LEU A 51 -6.65 2.83 2.60
C LEU A 51 -5.76 4.08 2.66
N CYS A 52 -4.97 4.28 1.62
CA CYS A 52 -4.04 5.38 1.44
C CYS A 52 -3.48 5.35 0.01
N TYR A 53 -2.80 6.42 -0.38
CA TYR A 53 -1.90 6.42 -1.53
C TYR A 53 -0.45 6.22 -1.09
N ILE A 54 0.34 5.63 -1.98
CA ILE A 54 1.76 5.38 -1.77
C ILE A 54 2.54 6.29 -2.73
N MET A 55 3.42 7.12 -2.18
CA MET A 55 4.22 8.07 -2.93
C MET A 55 5.70 7.72 -2.85
N GLN A 56 6.43 8.00 -3.93
CA GLN A 56 7.89 7.95 -3.90
C GLN A 56 8.43 9.20 -3.18
N PRO A 57 9.47 9.07 -2.34
CA PRO A 57 10.13 10.22 -1.76
C PRO A 57 10.79 11.04 -2.87
N ILE A 58 10.64 12.37 -2.82
CA ILE A 58 11.31 13.29 -3.72
C ILE A 58 12.60 13.76 -3.01
N GLU A 59 13.74 13.59 -3.65
CA GLU A 59 14.99 14.20 -3.19
C GLU A 59 14.98 15.68 -3.58
N VAL A 60 14.99 16.55 -2.58
CA VAL A 60 15.19 17.99 -2.78
C VAL A 60 16.66 18.28 -2.55
N LYS A 61 17.35 18.77 -3.60
CA LYS A 61 18.74 19.23 -3.52
C LYS A 61 18.82 20.65 -2.98
#